data_AF-A0A0M1JIG0-F1
#
_entry.id   AF-A0A0M1JIG0-F1
#
_cell.length_a   1.000
_cell.length_b   1.000
_cell.length_c   1.000
_cell.angle_alpha   90.00
_cell.angle_beta   90.00
_cell.angle_gamma   90.00
#
_symmetry.space_group_name_H-M   'P 1'
#
loop_
_entity.id
_entity.type
_entity.pdbx_description
1 polymer ?
#
loop_
_entity_poly.entity_id
_entity_poly.type
_entity_poly.pdbx_seq_one_letter_code
_entity_poly.pdbx_strand_id
1 'polypeptide(L)'
;MKPLEDYQQIDYTRLLTDVQAILEVEKYRSEKALNLVKVQTYWLAGERIFRDIIRFDERAPYGKQIITSLSQDLDFSTTQLKNIIKFHKTYPAIQYLSPNLTWSHYCELITVEDQNVRKFYETQTLANRWSIRELRQRIKNNEYQKTAKVQEVKTLPLQQIPATGKVIKDTYDLNFLNLSEGFTEYEMEQELLNHVGRFLMELGYGFSFVGSQYKVLIGNQIHHIDLLFFHISLCCYVIVDLKLEKFCDRFVGQMNKYLTYFRERECLPYMKDPIGLIICKEKNSDEVHYALGRLSEEIFVAEYSYYLPAKKELLNHVNSFSVHDTTLTPRQARTIKSLPIDKTFTIHDYKKIAGISEATSRRDLNDLLQNGKVTRQGHGKNTVYKISES
;
A
#
# COMPACT_ATOMS: atom_id res chain seq x y z
N MET A 1 51.74 10.04 -8.02
CA MET A 1 50.46 10.43 -8.67
C MET A 1 50.22 9.50 -9.83
N LYS A 2 49.23 8.61 -9.73
CA LYS A 2 48.66 7.88 -10.87
C LYS A 2 47.32 8.52 -11.22
N PRO A 3 46.94 8.63 -12.51
CA PRO A 3 45.80 9.43 -12.94
C PRO A 3 44.49 8.72 -12.58
N LEU A 4 43.51 9.50 -12.12
CA LEU A 4 42.11 9.12 -12.03
C LEU A 4 41.51 9.17 -13.45
N GLU A 5 41.66 8.10 -14.22
CA GLU A 5 41.01 7.93 -15.52
C GLU A 5 40.21 6.63 -15.51
N ASP A 6 38.95 6.72 -15.04
CA ASP A 6 37.81 5.92 -15.53
C ASP A 6 36.54 6.30 -14.74
N TYR A 7 36.06 7.53 -14.95
CA TYR A 7 34.65 7.85 -14.68
C TYR A 7 33.95 7.92 -16.03
N GLN A 8 33.31 6.81 -16.42
CA GLN A 8 32.26 6.87 -17.44
C GLN A 8 31.27 7.97 -17.01
N GLN A 9 31.09 8.98 -17.86
CA GLN A 9 30.18 10.09 -17.62
C GLN A 9 28.80 9.53 -17.25
N ILE A 10 28.46 9.61 -15.95
CA ILE A 10 27.09 9.43 -15.49
C ILE A 10 26.25 10.41 -16.31
N ASP A 11 25.24 9.90 -17.02
CA ASP A 11 24.24 10.73 -17.68
C ASP A 11 23.45 11.48 -16.60
N TYR A 12 24.03 12.60 -16.18
CA TYR A 12 23.55 13.44 -15.09
C TYR A 12 22.11 13.89 -15.33
N THR A 13 21.73 14.08 -16.60
CA THR A 13 20.37 14.47 -16.99
C THR A 13 19.37 13.37 -16.65
N ARG A 14 19.72 12.11 -16.94
CA ARG A 14 18.90 10.95 -16.59
C ARG A 14 18.84 10.76 -15.07
N LEU A 15 19.97 10.82 -14.38
CA LEU A 15 20.02 10.73 -12.91
C LEU A 15 19.20 11.84 -12.24
N LEU A 16 19.30 13.08 -12.73
CA LEU A 16 18.53 14.21 -12.22
C LEU A 16 17.03 14.01 -12.43
N THR A 17 16.62 13.52 -13.60
CA THR A 17 15.21 13.25 -13.91
C THR A 17 14.66 12.13 -13.02
N ASP A 18 15.43 11.06 -12.81
CA ASP A 18 15.05 9.94 -11.96
C ASP A 18 14.92 10.37 -10.50
N VAL A 19 15.87 11.17 -9.98
CA VAL A 19 15.81 11.71 -8.63
C VAL A 19 14.65 12.70 -8.46
N GLN A 20 14.40 13.57 -9.44
CA GLN A 20 13.25 14.48 -9.43
C GLN A 20 11.92 13.73 -9.39
N ALA A 21 11.77 12.68 -10.20
CA ALA A 21 10.57 11.84 -10.20
C ALA A 21 10.35 11.15 -8.85
N ILE A 22 11.41 10.62 -8.22
CA ILE A 22 11.34 10.00 -6.87
C ILE A 22 10.90 11.04 -5.83
N LEU A 23 11.52 12.23 -5.84
CA LEU A 23 11.17 13.30 -4.90
C LEU A 23 9.74 13.81 -5.11
N GLU A 24 9.26 13.92 -6.34
CA GLU A 24 7.89 14.33 -6.65
C GLU A 24 6.86 13.30 -6.16
N VAL A 25 7.13 12.01 -6.33
CA VAL A 25 6.25 10.93 -5.84
C VAL A 25 6.16 10.95 -4.31
N GLU A 26 7.29 11.07 -3.62
CA GLU A 26 7.31 11.10 -2.15
C GLU A 26 6.70 12.37 -1.57
N LYS A 27 6.92 13.51 -2.25
CA LYS A 27 6.24 14.77 -1.90
C LYS A 27 4.73 14.63 -2.07
N TYR A 28 4.26 14.07 -3.18
CA TYR A 28 2.82 13.83 -3.41
C TYR A 28 2.20 12.90 -2.36
N ARG A 29 2.89 11.81 -2.00
CA ARG A 29 2.44 10.87 -0.95
C ARG A 29 2.35 11.56 0.41
N SER A 30 3.38 12.33 0.77
CA SER A 30 3.43 13.08 2.02
C SER A 30 2.32 14.12 2.11
N GLU A 31 2.09 14.87 1.03
CA GLU A 31 1.02 15.86 0.95
C GLU A 31 -0.36 15.21 1.07
N LYS A 32 -0.59 14.05 0.44
CA LYS A 32 -1.85 13.31 0.59
C LYS A 32 -2.08 12.82 2.02
N ALA A 33 -1.07 12.20 2.63
CA ALA A 33 -1.17 11.71 4.00
C ALA A 33 -1.44 12.85 4.99
N LEU A 34 -0.71 13.96 4.86
CA LEU A 34 -0.89 15.14 5.70
C LEU A 34 -2.29 15.75 5.54
N ASN A 35 -2.80 15.82 4.30
CA ASN A 35 -4.15 16.30 4.04
C ASN A 35 -5.22 15.40 4.68
N LEU A 36 -5.07 14.08 4.60
CA LEU A 36 -5.99 13.13 5.22
C LEU A 36 -6.03 13.32 6.75
N VAL A 37 -4.85 13.31 7.38
CA VAL A 37 -4.72 13.52 8.83
C VAL A 37 -5.34 14.87 9.22
N LYS A 38 -5.07 15.93 8.45
CA LYS A 38 -5.63 17.26 8.71
C LYS A 38 -7.15 17.29 8.65
N VAL A 39 -7.75 16.66 7.63
CA VAL A 39 -9.21 16.55 7.48
C VAL A 39 -9.82 15.79 8.65
N GLN A 40 -9.21 14.69 9.07
CA GLN A 40 -9.67 13.87 10.19
C GLN A 40 -9.55 14.61 11.53
N THR A 41 -8.39 15.20 11.81
CA THR A 41 -8.16 15.99 13.04
C THR A 41 -9.15 17.14 13.14
N TYR A 42 -9.42 17.83 12.03
CA TYR A 42 -10.38 18.93 12.02
C TYR A 42 -11.83 18.43 12.17
N TRP A 43 -12.17 17.26 11.64
CA TRP A 43 -13.47 16.66 11.90
C TRP A 43 -13.67 16.34 13.40
N LEU A 44 -12.68 15.70 14.02
CA LEU A 44 -12.70 15.35 15.45
C LEU A 44 -12.73 16.58 16.35
N ALA A 45 -11.91 17.60 16.03
CA ALA A 45 -11.95 18.87 16.73
C ALA A 45 -13.33 19.54 16.60
N GLY A 46 -13.93 19.48 15.40
CA GLY A 46 -15.28 19.96 15.15
C GLY A 46 -16.33 19.27 16.01
N GLU A 47 -16.31 17.93 16.10
CA GLU A 47 -17.20 17.16 16.98
C GLU A 47 -17.04 17.59 18.44
N ARG A 48 -15.79 17.63 18.93
CA ARG A 48 -15.51 17.92 20.34
C ARG A 48 -16.01 19.30 20.74
N ILE A 49 -15.74 20.31 19.90
CA ILE A 49 -16.16 21.69 20.12
C ILE A 49 -17.68 21.79 20.00
N PHE A 50 -18.28 21.16 18.98
CA PHE A 50 -19.72 21.19 18.75
C PHE A 50 -20.50 20.56 19.91
N ARG A 51 -20.04 19.43 20.46
CA ARG A 51 -20.66 18.76 21.61
C ARG A 51 -20.75 19.66 22.84
N ASP A 52 -19.68 20.39 23.15
CA ASP A 52 -19.65 21.29 24.29
C ASP A 52 -20.45 22.56 24.03
N ILE A 53 -20.51 23.05 22.79
CA ILE A 53 -21.36 24.20 22.41
C ILE A 53 -22.86 23.84 22.44
N ILE A 54 -23.27 22.65 22.00
CA ILE A 54 -24.68 22.19 22.05
C ILE A 54 -25.23 22.21 23.48
N ARG A 55 -24.42 21.86 24.48
CA ARG A 55 -24.84 21.85 25.89
C ARG A 55 -25.31 23.22 26.39
N PHE A 56 -24.92 24.31 25.73
CA PHE A 56 -25.16 25.68 26.19
C PHE A 56 -25.86 26.56 25.14
N ASP A 57 -26.40 25.97 24.05
CA ASP A 57 -27.01 26.64 22.90
C ASP A 57 -25.99 27.44 22.04
N GLU A 58 -25.92 27.15 20.72
CA GLU A 58 -25.04 27.82 19.74
C GLU A 58 -25.22 29.35 19.71
N ARG A 59 -26.39 29.85 20.13
CA ARG A 59 -26.74 31.27 20.14
C ARG A 59 -26.38 32.00 21.43
N ALA A 60 -25.95 31.27 22.47
CA ALA A 60 -25.60 31.88 23.75
C ALA A 60 -24.29 32.68 23.66
N PRO A 61 -24.13 33.77 24.44
CA PRO A 61 -22.87 34.51 24.57
C PRO A 61 -21.67 33.60 24.90
N TYR A 62 -21.93 32.50 25.60
CA TYR A 62 -20.98 31.48 26.01
C TYR A 62 -20.29 30.77 24.82
N GLY A 63 -21.02 30.38 23.78
CA GLY A 63 -20.45 29.73 22.60
C GLY A 63 -19.50 30.64 21.83
N LYS A 64 -19.79 31.95 21.77
CA LYS A 64 -18.89 32.94 21.17
C LYS A 64 -17.59 33.11 21.98
N GLN A 65 -17.69 33.13 23.31
CA GLN A 65 -16.52 33.21 24.19
C GLN A 65 -15.60 32.00 24.03
N ILE A 66 -16.15 30.78 23.99
CA ILE A 66 -15.36 29.55 23.76
C ILE A 66 -14.58 29.62 22.45
N ILE A 67 -15.22 30.03 21.35
CA ILE A 67 -14.53 30.12 20.05
C ILE A 67 -13.42 31.17 20.10
N THR A 68 -13.63 32.29 20.78
CA THR A 68 -12.60 33.33 20.94
C THR A 68 -11.42 32.85 21.80
N SER A 69 -11.67 32.17 22.92
CA SER A 69 -10.61 31.61 23.76
C SER A 69 -9.82 30.52 23.03
N LEU A 70 -10.51 29.56 22.40
CA LEU A 70 -9.85 28.51 21.60
C LEU A 70 -9.04 29.07 20.43
N SER A 71 -9.49 30.17 19.83
CA SER A 71 -8.77 30.86 18.76
C SER A 71 -7.42 31.38 19.25
N GLN A 72 -7.37 31.94 20.46
CA GLN A 72 -6.15 32.44 21.08
C GLN A 72 -5.24 31.30 21.55
N ASP A 73 -5.80 30.31 22.24
CA ASP A 73 -5.02 29.23 22.86
C ASP A 73 -4.40 28.26 21.84
N LEU A 74 -5.06 28.06 20.70
CA LEU A 74 -4.62 27.13 19.64
C LEU A 74 -3.95 27.84 18.45
N ASP A 75 -3.76 29.17 18.52
CA ASP A 75 -3.27 30.00 17.41
C ASP A 75 -4.05 29.77 16.10
N PHE A 76 -5.37 29.59 16.21
CA PHE A 76 -6.26 29.38 15.07
C PHE A 76 -7.08 30.63 14.80
N SER A 77 -7.35 30.93 13.53
CA SER A 77 -8.30 32.00 13.22
C SER A 77 -9.72 31.61 13.66
N THR A 78 -10.50 32.59 14.13
CA THR A 78 -11.92 32.36 14.48
C THR A 78 -12.72 31.80 13.30
N THR A 79 -12.39 32.21 12.06
CA THR A 79 -12.99 31.68 10.83
C THR A 79 -12.66 30.20 10.64
N GLN A 80 -11.42 29.79 10.89
CA GLN A 80 -11.01 28.39 10.79
C GLN A 80 -11.75 27.52 11.82
N LEU A 81 -11.87 27.96 13.07
CA LEU A 81 -12.64 27.24 14.09
C LEU A 81 -14.12 27.14 13.73
N LYS A 82 -14.72 28.21 13.19
CA LYS A 82 -16.10 28.18 12.67
C LYS A 82 -16.24 27.20 11.52
N ASN A 83 -15.27 27.14 10.60
CA ASN A 83 -15.29 26.18 9.50
C ASN A 83 -15.14 24.74 10.00
N ILE A 84 -14.30 24.50 11.01
CA ILE A 84 -14.13 23.20 11.69
C ILE A 84 -15.45 22.71 12.29
N ILE A 85 -16.16 23.59 13.01
CA ILE A 85 -17.48 23.27 13.60
C ILE A 85 -18.51 23.05 12.48
N LYS A 86 -18.58 23.95 11.50
CA LYS A 86 -19.51 23.84 10.36
C LYS A 86 -19.25 22.57 9.56
N PHE A 87 -18.00 22.18 9.40
CA PHE A 87 -17.59 20.98 8.70
C PHE A 87 -18.15 19.73 9.35
N HIS A 88 -17.97 19.57 10.67
CA HIS A 88 -18.57 18.46 11.41
C HIS A 88 -20.10 18.45 11.30
N LYS A 89 -20.76 19.61 11.48
CA LYS A 89 -22.22 19.74 11.33
C LYS A 89 -22.73 19.35 9.94
N THR A 90 -21.94 19.66 8.91
CA THR A 90 -22.27 19.38 7.50
C THR A 90 -22.03 17.93 7.12
N TYR A 91 -21.01 17.30 7.72
CA TYR A 91 -20.60 15.93 7.51
C TYR A 91 -20.64 15.16 8.84
N PRO A 92 -21.82 14.74 9.33
CA PRO A 92 -21.98 14.22 10.69
C PRO A 92 -21.33 12.85 10.93
N ALA A 93 -20.88 12.15 9.88
CA ALA A 93 -20.11 10.92 10.01
C ALA A 93 -18.82 11.01 9.20
N ILE A 94 -17.72 10.58 9.82
CA ILE A 94 -16.38 10.62 9.23
C ILE A 94 -16.27 9.77 7.95
N GLN A 95 -17.14 8.77 7.79
CA GLN A 95 -17.27 7.93 6.59
C GLN A 95 -17.74 8.69 5.34
N TYR A 96 -18.33 9.87 5.50
CA TYR A 96 -18.68 10.75 4.39
C TYR A 96 -17.48 11.52 3.85
N LEU A 97 -16.29 11.38 4.46
CA LEU A 97 -15.09 12.08 4.04
C LEU A 97 -14.31 11.24 3.03
N SER A 98 -14.15 11.77 1.83
CA SER A 98 -13.20 11.26 0.85
C SER A 98 -11.75 11.62 1.21
N PRO A 99 -10.81 10.66 1.13
CA PRO A 99 -9.39 10.88 1.37
C PRO A 99 -8.69 11.59 0.21
N ASN A 100 -9.37 11.72 -0.93
CA ASN A 100 -8.86 12.43 -2.10
C ASN A 100 -9.23 13.91 -2.09
N LEU A 101 -10.02 14.37 -1.12
CA LEU A 101 -10.36 15.79 -0.93
C LEU A 101 -9.52 16.37 0.20
N THR A 102 -8.86 17.49 -0.09
CA THR A 102 -8.11 18.24 0.91
C THR A 102 -9.04 19.08 1.78
N TRP A 103 -8.54 19.54 2.94
CA TRP A 103 -9.27 20.47 3.82
C TRP A 103 -9.85 21.68 3.05
N SER A 104 -9.08 22.23 2.12
CA SER A 104 -9.52 23.37 1.32
C SER A 104 -10.69 23.04 0.40
N HIS A 105 -10.82 21.80 -0.11
CA HIS A 105 -12.01 21.39 -0.86
C HIS A 105 -13.24 21.36 0.06
N TYR A 106 -13.10 20.83 1.27
CA TYR A 106 -14.19 20.84 2.24
C TYR A 106 -14.59 22.25 2.66
N CYS A 107 -13.64 23.17 2.84
CA CYS A 107 -13.94 24.58 3.08
C CYS A 107 -14.85 25.20 2.01
N GLU A 108 -14.70 24.82 0.73
CA GLU A 108 -15.60 25.26 -0.33
C GLU A 108 -16.94 24.50 -0.27
N LEU A 109 -16.92 23.18 -0.08
CA LEU A 109 -18.13 22.35 -0.07
C LEU A 109 -19.08 22.67 1.09
N ILE A 110 -18.56 23.05 2.27
CA ILE A 110 -19.39 23.45 3.42
C ILE A 110 -20.08 24.81 3.21
N THR A 111 -19.70 25.58 2.17
CA THR A 111 -20.43 26.81 1.82
C THR A 111 -21.72 26.51 1.08
N VAL A 112 -21.81 25.36 0.41
CA VAL A 112 -23.01 24.90 -0.30
C VAL A 112 -24.02 24.38 0.72
N GLU A 113 -25.18 25.03 0.83
CA GLU A 113 -26.20 24.68 1.84
C GLU A 113 -26.97 23.41 1.46
N ASP A 114 -27.35 23.27 0.19
CA ASP A 114 -28.10 22.12 -0.32
C ASP A 114 -27.22 20.87 -0.39
N GLN A 115 -27.67 19.79 0.27
CA GLN A 115 -26.98 18.51 0.32
C GLN A 115 -26.83 17.84 -1.05
N ASN A 116 -27.84 17.95 -1.92
CA ASN A 116 -27.82 17.33 -3.25
C ASN A 116 -26.82 18.05 -4.17
N VAL A 117 -26.82 19.38 -4.11
CA VAL A 117 -25.86 20.22 -4.83
C VAL A 117 -24.43 19.94 -4.35
N ARG A 118 -24.23 19.83 -3.03
CA ARG A 118 -22.92 19.52 -2.44
C ARG A 118 -22.42 18.15 -2.90
N LYS A 119 -23.26 17.11 -2.82
CA LYS A 119 -22.90 15.75 -3.27
C LYS A 119 -22.55 15.71 -4.76
N PHE A 120 -23.24 16.48 -5.59
CA PHE A 120 -22.90 16.59 -7.01
C PHE A 120 -21.48 17.14 -7.19
N TYR A 121 -21.17 18.29 -6.57
CA TYR A 121 -19.84 18.88 -6.68
C TYR A 121 -18.76 17.99 -6.10
N GLU A 122 -19.04 17.29 -5.00
CA GLU A 122 -18.13 16.31 -4.40
C GLU A 122 -17.81 15.15 -5.37
N THR A 123 -18.86 14.54 -5.93
CA THR A 123 -18.73 13.41 -6.87
C THR A 123 -17.97 13.84 -8.12
N GLN A 124 -18.29 15.02 -8.67
CA GLN A 124 -17.63 15.53 -9.87
C GLN A 124 -16.19 15.97 -9.60
N THR A 125 -15.89 16.51 -8.42
CA THR A 125 -14.51 16.83 -8.01
C THR A 125 -13.67 15.56 -7.93
N LEU A 126 -14.24 14.47 -7.40
CA LEU A 126 -13.56 13.18 -7.31
C LEU A 126 -13.34 12.52 -8.67
N ALA A 127 -14.38 12.53 -9.52
CA ALA A 127 -14.32 11.93 -10.85
C ALA A 127 -13.31 12.65 -11.75
N ASN A 128 -13.30 13.99 -11.72
CA ASN A 128 -12.51 14.81 -12.65
C ASN A 128 -11.24 15.40 -12.03
N ARG A 129 -10.96 15.10 -10.76
CA ARG A 129 -9.81 15.62 -9.98
C ARG A 129 -9.69 17.14 -10.05
N TRP A 130 -10.81 17.85 -9.92
CA TRP A 130 -10.79 19.32 -9.96
C TRP A 130 -9.90 19.89 -8.87
N SER A 131 -9.10 20.87 -9.25
CA SER A 131 -8.43 21.74 -8.29
C SER A 131 -9.44 22.59 -7.52
N ILE A 132 -9.03 23.12 -6.37
CA ILE A 132 -9.86 24.03 -5.55
C ILE A 132 -10.33 25.24 -6.37
N ARG A 133 -9.48 25.75 -7.27
CA ARG A 133 -9.82 26.89 -8.15
C ARG A 133 -10.94 26.52 -9.11
N GLU A 134 -10.86 25.33 -9.72
CA GLU A 134 -11.89 24.84 -10.64
C GLU A 134 -13.19 24.55 -9.90
N LEU A 135 -13.13 23.89 -8.74
CA LEU A 135 -14.30 23.65 -7.89
C LEU A 135 -15.00 24.96 -7.55
N ARG A 136 -14.26 25.96 -7.06
CA ARG A 136 -14.82 27.28 -6.72
C ARG A 136 -15.46 27.96 -7.93
N GLN A 137 -14.80 27.92 -9.09
CA GLN A 137 -15.32 28.50 -10.32
C GLN A 137 -16.61 27.81 -10.78
N ARG A 138 -16.69 26.48 -10.65
CA ARG A 138 -17.85 25.67 -11.05
C ARG A 138 -19.04 25.82 -10.10
N ILE A 139 -18.78 25.98 -8.80
CA ILE A 139 -19.78 26.39 -7.81
C ILE A 139 -20.32 27.77 -8.18
N LYS A 140 -19.43 28.75 -8.44
CA LYS A 140 -19.82 30.12 -8.84
C LYS A 140 -20.63 30.16 -10.14
N ASN A 141 -20.33 29.26 -11.08
CA ASN A 141 -21.00 29.17 -12.37
C ASN A 141 -22.35 28.43 -12.33
N ASN A 142 -22.80 27.98 -11.15
CA ASN A 142 -24.01 27.18 -10.94
C ASN A 142 -24.11 25.99 -11.89
N GLU A 143 -22.98 25.30 -12.12
CA GLU A 143 -22.91 24.17 -13.06
C GLU A 143 -23.94 23.08 -12.73
N TYR A 144 -24.25 22.85 -11.45
CA TYR A 144 -25.33 21.96 -11.05
C TYR A 144 -26.67 22.27 -11.74
N GLN A 145 -27.07 23.55 -11.79
CA GLN A 145 -28.34 23.97 -12.40
C GLN A 145 -28.34 23.79 -13.93
N LYS A 146 -27.17 23.83 -14.56
CA LYS A 146 -27.00 23.63 -16.01
C LYS A 146 -27.04 22.15 -16.39
N THR A 147 -26.51 21.28 -15.53
CA THR A 147 -26.41 19.83 -15.77
C THR A 147 -27.64 19.05 -15.26
N ALA A 148 -28.39 19.60 -14.28
CA ALA A 148 -29.60 18.98 -13.71
C ALA A 148 -30.76 18.79 -14.71
N LYS A 149 -30.72 19.43 -15.90
CA LYS A 149 -31.69 19.16 -16.98
C LYS A 149 -31.42 17.87 -17.76
N VAL A 150 -30.29 17.18 -17.55
CA VAL A 150 -29.87 16.07 -18.41
C VAL A 150 -29.65 14.75 -17.67
N GLN A 151 -29.46 14.72 -16.34
CA GLN A 151 -29.26 13.44 -15.63
C GLN A 151 -29.89 13.46 -14.25
N GLU A 152 -30.89 12.59 -14.05
CA GLU A 152 -31.17 12.02 -12.73
C GLU A 152 -29.87 11.39 -12.22
N VAL A 153 -29.26 12.05 -11.25
CA VAL A 153 -28.08 11.53 -10.56
C VAL A 153 -28.52 10.25 -9.89
N LYS A 154 -28.10 9.09 -10.44
CA LYS A 154 -28.13 7.82 -9.73
C LYS A 154 -27.42 8.04 -8.40
N THR A 155 -28.21 8.13 -7.35
CA THR A 155 -27.75 8.06 -5.97
C THR A 155 -26.94 6.78 -5.85
N LEU A 156 -25.63 6.93 -5.66
CA LEU A 156 -24.83 5.82 -5.15
C LEU A 156 -25.52 5.38 -3.85
N PRO A 157 -25.88 4.10 -3.71
CA PRO A 157 -26.57 3.63 -2.52
C PRO A 157 -25.70 3.97 -1.32
N LEU A 158 -26.34 4.43 -0.25
CA LEU A 158 -25.76 4.57 1.08
C LEU A 158 -24.85 3.35 1.32
N GLN A 159 -23.54 3.55 1.37
CA GLN A 159 -22.66 2.49 1.86
C GLN A 159 -23.03 2.28 3.32
N GLN A 160 -23.83 1.24 3.55
CA GLN A 160 -24.04 0.67 4.86
C GLN A 160 -22.66 0.44 5.47
N ILE A 161 -22.51 0.68 6.77
CA ILE A 161 -21.30 0.27 7.51
C ILE A 161 -21.06 -1.20 7.11
N PRO A 162 -19.94 -1.51 6.44
CA PRO A 162 -19.68 -2.89 6.07
C PRO A 162 -19.74 -3.71 7.35
N ALA A 163 -20.50 -4.81 7.34
CA ALA A 163 -20.45 -5.78 8.43
C ALA A 163 -18.97 -6.09 8.71
N THR A 164 -18.60 -6.23 9.98
CA THR A 164 -17.19 -6.40 10.39
C THR A 164 -16.49 -7.52 9.59
N GLY A 165 -17.18 -8.63 9.32
CA GLY A 165 -16.69 -9.73 8.49
C GLY A 165 -16.55 -9.43 6.97
N LYS A 166 -17.01 -8.30 6.45
CA LYS A 166 -16.74 -7.85 5.06
C LYS A 166 -15.51 -6.95 4.95
N VAL A 167 -15.05 -6.39 6.08
CA VAL A 167 -13.87 -5.52 6.14
C VAL A 167 -12.61 -6.35 6.30
N ILE A 168 -12.69 -7.40 7.12
CA ILE A 168 -11.57 -8.28 7.41
C ILE A 168 -11.57 -9.44 6.42
N LYS A 169 -10.40 -9.71 5.83
CA LYS A 169 -10.21 -10.81 4.90
C LYS A 169 -9.97 -12.10 5.66
N ASP A 170 -10.45 -13.21 5.09
CA ASP A 170 -10.13 -14.55 5.57
C ASP A 170 -8.67 -14.96 5.26
N THR A 171 -8.09 -14.37 4.23
CA THR A 171 -6.72 -14.62 3.79
C THR A 171 -5.99 -13.33 3.41
N TYR A 172 -4.69 -13.28 3.69
CA TYR A 172 -3.80 -12.15 3.33
C TYR A 172 -2.63 -12.62 2.48
N ASP A 173 -2.40 -11.93 1.37
CA ASP A 173 -1.22 -12.18 0.52
C ASP A 173 -0.01 -11.37 1.01
N LEU A 174 0.95 -12.06 1.65
CA LEU A 174 2.17 -11.45 2.17
C LEU A 174 3.40 -11.73 1.28
N ASN A 175 3.21 -12.11 0.02
CA ASN A 175 4.29 -12.43 -0.93
C ASN A 175 5.28 -11.28 -1.21
N PHE A 176 5.00 -10.07 -0.71
CA PHE A 176 5.90 -8.92 -0.81
C PHE A 176 6.99 -8.90 0.25
N LEU A 177 6.96 -9.77 1.27
CA LEU A 177 7.99 -9.85 2.30
C LEU A 177 9.22 -10.60 1.77
N ASN A 178 10.43 -10.11 2.06
CA ASN A 178 11.68 -10.77 1.67
C ASN A 178 12.34 -11.41 2.89
N LEU A 179 11.77 -12.52 3.37
CA LEU A 179 12.22 -13.23 4.57
C LEU A 179 13.00 -14.51 4.20
N SER A 180 14.11 -14.76 4.90
CA SER A 180 14.93 -15.96 4.76
C SER A 180 14.31 -17.18 5.47
N GLU A 181 14.72 -18.41 5.11
CA GLU A 181 14.27 -19.63 5.79
C GLU A 181 14.51 -19.55 7.31
N GLY A 182 13.46 -19.79 8.11
CA GLY A 182 13.54 -19.86 9.58
C GLY A 182 13.37 -18.52 10.34
N PHE A 183 12.73 -17.53 9.73
CA PHE A 183 12.46 -16.23 10.37
C PHE A 183 11.53 -16.32 11.60
N THR A 184 11.66 -15.36 12.52
CA THR A 184 10.88 -15.20 13.76
C THR A 184 9.66 -14.29 13.57
N GLU A 185 8.67 -14.30 14.48
CA GLU A 185 7.53 -13.37 14.38
C GLU A 185 7.98 -11.90 14.39
N TYR A 186 9.00 -11.60 15.18
CA TYR A 186 9.59 -10.27 15.23
C TYR A 186 10.17 -9.85 13.88
N GLU A 187 10.90 -10.74 13.19
CA GLU A 187 11.44 -10.45 11.85
C GLU A 187 10.34 -10.30 10.80
N MET A 188 9.26 -11.10 10.90
CA MET A 188 8.07 -10.96 10.07
C MET A 188 7.41 -9.58 10.25
N GLU A 189 7.27 -9.14 11.49
CA GLU A 189 6.73 -7.83 11.83
C GLU A 189 7.62 -6.70 11.27
N GLN A 190 8.94 -6.78 11.46
CA GLN A 190 9.86 -5.76 10.93
C GLN A 190 9.77 -5.64 9.41
N GLU A 191 9.68 -6.75 8.69
CA GLU A 191 9.51 -6.72 7.23
C GLU A 191 8.13 -6.19 6.81
N LEU A 192 7.07 -6.46 7.59
CA LEU A 192 5.76 -5.86 7.40
C LEU A 192 5.79 -4.34 7.62
N LEU A 193 6.56 -3.86 8.60
CA LEU A 193 6.74 -2.43 8.85
C LEU A 193 7.54 -1.76 7.73
N ASN A 194 8.60 -2.39 7.25
CA ASN A 194 9.38 -1.94 6.09
C ASN A 194 8.49 -1.80 4.84
N HIS A 195 7.43 -2.60 4.76
CA HIS A 195 6.45 -2.60 3.67
C HIS A 195 5.04 -2.18 4.10
N VAL A 196 4.91 -1.35 5.15
CA VAL A 196 3.61 -1.04 5.77
C VAL A 196 2.59 -0.48 4.77
N GLY A 197 3.07 0.26 3.75
CA GLY A 197 2.22 0.77 2.67
C GLY A 197 1.56 -0.35 1.84
N ARG A 198 2.31 -1.43 1.51
CA ARG A 198 1.76 -2.60 0.80
C ARG A 198 0.86 -3.43 1.72
N PHE A 199 1.25 -3.58 2.98
CA PHE A 199 0.42 -4.27 3.96
C PHE A 199 -0.92 -3.56 4.21
N LEU A 200 -0.94 -2.23 4.31
CA LEU A 200 -2.16 -1.43 4.39
C LEU A 200 -3.05 -1.59 3.15
N MET A 201 -2.46 -1.67 1.96
CA MET A 201 -3.21 -1.96 0.73
C MET A 201 -3.84 -3.36 0.78
N GLU A 202 -3.13 -4.33 1.35
CA GLU A 202 -3.61 -5.70 1.50
C GLU A 202 -4.66 -5.85 2.61
N LEU A 203 -4.56 -5.11 3.71
CA LEU A 203 -5.62 -5.03 4.72
C LEU A 203 -6.91 -4.44 4.14
N GLY A 204 -6.78 -3.47 3.24
CA GLY A 204 -7.90 -2.84 2.53
C GLY A 204 -8.15 -1.39 2.95
N TYR A 205 -9.21 -0.82 2.38
CA TYR A 205 -9.52 0.59 2.56
C TYR A 205 -10.04 0.90 3.98
N GLY A 206 -9.46 1.89 4.64
CA GLY A 206 -9.93 2.41 5.92
C GLY A 206 -9.02 2.10 7.11
N PHE A 207 -8.00 1.27 6.94
CA PHE A 207 -6.98 1.02 7.96
C PHE A 207 -5.99 2.19 8.07
N SER A 208 -5.70 2.60 9.29
CA SER A 208 -4.68 3.59 9.65
C SER A 208 -3.73 2.99 10.66
N PHE A 209 -2.42 3.02 10.38
CA PHE A 209 -1.41 2.48 11.29
C PHE A 209 -1.25 3.39 12.52
N VAL A 210 -1.33 2.80 13.71
CA VAL A 210 -1.19 3.51 14.99
C VAL A 210 0.19 3.25 15.60
N GLY A 211 0.66 2.01 15.55
CA GLY A 211 1.98 1.65 16.07
C GLY A 211 2.26 0.15 16.02
N SER A 212 3.50 -0.21 16.32
CA SER A 212 3.96 -1.59 16.40
C SER A 212 4.67 -1.85 17.72
N GLN A 213 4.76 -3.13 18.12
CA GLN A 213 5.22 -3.54 19.45
C GLN A 213 4.59 -2.70 20.57
N TYR A 214 3.29 -2.41 20.41
CA TYR A 214 2.57 -1.47 21.24
C TYR A 214 2.46 -2.02 22.67
N LYS A 215 2.98 -1.26 23.63
CA LYS A 215 3.13 -1.69 25.02
C LYS A 215 1.85 -1.41 25.79
N VAL A 216 1.28 -2.45 26.38
CA VAL A 216 0.15 -2.34 27.32
C VAL A 216 0.54 -2.86 28.69
N LEU A 217 0.26 -2.08 29.72
CA LEU A 217 0.54 -2.44 31.11
C LEU A 217 -0.73 -3.05 31.73
N ILE A 218 -0.72 -4.36 31.96
CA ILE A 218 -1.84 -5.08 32.57
C ILE A 218 -1.34 -5.65 33.91
N GLY A 219 -1.87 -5.12 35.01
CA GLY A 219 -1.31 -5.37 36.34
C GLY A 219 0.12 -4.83 36.44
N ASN A 220 1.09 -5.70 36.72
CA ASN A 220 2.51 -5.36 36.80
C ASN A 220 3.34 -5.96 35.65
N GLN A 221 2.69 -6.39 34.57
CA GLN A 221 3.38 -6.97 33.40
C GLN A 221 3.16 -6.11 32.17
N ILE A 222 4.24 -5.90 31.42
CA ILE A 222 4.19 -5.25 30.10
C ILE A 222 3.90 -6.36 29.09
N HIS A 223 2.80 -6.20 28.36
CA HIS A 223 2.52 -7.00 27.18
C HIS A 223 2.74 -6.18 25.92
N HIS A 224 3.04 -6.89 24.84
CA HIS A 224 3.32 -6.33 23.54
C HIS A 224 2.25 -6.79 22.55
N ILE A 225 1.70 -5.84 21.81
CA ILE A 225 0.82 -6.06 20.67
C ILE A 225 1.67 -5.83 19.42
N ASP A 226 1.70 -6.80 18.52
CA ASP A 226 2.57 -6.76 17.34
C ASP A 226 2.26 -5.54 16.48
N LEU A 227 1.00 -5.37 16.05
CA LEU A 227 0.56 -4.23 15.26
C LEU A 227 -0.78 -3.69 15.75
N LEU A 228 -0.88 -2.37 15.86
CA LEU A 228 -2.10 -1.66 16.22
C LEU A 228 -2.54 -0.76 15.07
N PHE A 229 -3.79 -0.92 14.65
CA PHE A 229 -4.43 -0.11 13.63
C PHE A 229 -5.69 0.56 14.18
N PHE A 230 -6.16 1.56 13.45
CA PHE A 230 -7.48 2.16 13.61
C PHE A 230 -8.24 2.02 12.30
N HIS A 231 -9.47 1.51 12.37
CA HIS A 231 -10.32 1.41 11.18
C HIS A 231 -11.29 2.60 11.10
N ILE A 232 -11.07 3.46 10.12
CA ILE A 232 -11.76 4.75 9.98
C ILE A 232 -13.27 4.58 9.79
N SER A 233 -13.72 3.68 8.92
CA SER A 233 -15.16 3.51 8.63
C SER A 233 -15.92 2.78 9.73
N LEU A 234 -15.23 2.00 10.56
CA LEU A 234 -15.83 1.26 11.67
C LEU A 234 -15.74 2.08 12.96
N CYS A 235 -14.79 3.01 13.03
CA CYS A 235 -14.47 3.83 14.19
C CYS A 235 -14.07 2.97 15.41
N CYS A 236 -13.17 2.01 15.19
CA CYS A 236 -12.66 1.12 16.23
C CYS A 236 -11.15 0.87 16.05
N TYR A 237 -10.49 0.47 17.14
CA TYR A 237 -9.15 -0.09 17.05
C TYR A 237 -9.21 -1.50 16.43
N VAL A 238 -8.17 -1.84 15.67
CA VAL A 238 -7.92 -3.20 15.19
C VAL A 238 -6.57 -3.64 15.74
N ILE A 239 -6.61 -4.63 16.63
CA ILE A 239 -5.44 -5.23 17.28
C ILE A 239 -5.03 -6.43 16.43
N VAL A 240 -3.81 -6.41 15.89
CA VAL A 240 -3.32 -7.47 15.01
C VAL A 240 -2.20 -8.24 15.72
N ASP A 241 -2.35 -9.56 15.75
CA ASP A 241 -1.40 -10.51 16.34
C ASP A 241 -0.90 -11.46 15.24
N LEU A 242 0.40 -11.53 15.04
CA LEU A 242 1.04 -12.33 14.01
C LEU A 242 1.51 -13.65 14.61
N LYS A 243 1.28 -14.76 13.90
CA LYS A 243 1.64 -16.12 14.35
C LYS A 243 2.25 -16.94 13.22
N LEU A 244 3.47 -17.43 13.44
CA LEU A 244 4.17 -18.30 12.50
C LEU A 244 3.68 -19.75 12.52
N GLU A 245 3.04 -20.13 13.62
CA GLU A 245 2.47 -21.45 13.82
C GLU A 245 1.01 -21.53 13.38
N LYS A 246 0.51 -22.76 13.29
CA LYS A 246 -0.90 -23.03 13.07
C LYS A 246 -1.73 -22.43 14.20
N PHE A 247 -2.92 -21.92 13.89
CA PHE A 247 -3.87 -21.41 14.86
C PHE A 247 -4.03 -22.36 16.06
N CYS A 248 -4.03 -21.80 17.28
CA CYS A 248 -4.43 -22.50 18.49
C CYS A 248 -5.34 -21.61 19.36
N ASP A 249 -6.17 -22.26 20.19
CA ASP A 249 -7.12 -21.64 21.11
C ASP A 249 -6.50 -20.60 22.07
N ARG A 250 -5.23 -20.80 22.46
CA ARG A 250 -4.46 -19.90 23.32
C ARG A 250 -4.39 -18.47 22.78
N PHE A 251 -4.37 -18.29 21.45
CA PHE A 251 -4.32 -16.97 20.81
C PHE A 251 -5.60 -16.17 21.04
N VAL A 252 -6.76 -16.83 21.08
CA VAL A 252 -8.05 -16.19 21.37
C VAL A 252 -8.06 -15.64 22.79
N GLY A 253 -7.52 -16.38 23.75
CA GLY A 253 -7.39 -15.92 25.13
C GLY A 253 -6.51 -14.67 25.26
N GLN A 254 -5.37 -14.66 24.57
CA GLN A 254 -4.48 -13.49 24.53
C GLN A 254 -5.16 -12.28 23.87
N MET A 255 -5.82 -12.48 22.74
CA MET A 255 -6.52 -11.40 22.02
C MET A 255 -7.68 -10.83 22.85
N ASN A 256 -8.49 -11.67 23.49
CA ASN A 256 -9.60 -11.23 24.34
C ASN A 256 -9.13 -10.35 25.50
N LYS A 257 -7.97 -10.67 26.09
CA LYS A 257 -7.33 -9.83 27.12
C LYS A 257 -7.00 -8.44 26.55
N TYR A 258 -6.46 -8.36 25.34
CA TYR A 258 -6.15 -7.07 24.70
C TYR A 258 -7.40 -6.28 24.35
N LEU A 259 -8.44 -6.91 23.80
CA LEU A 259 -9.70 -6.25 23.50
C LEU A 259 -10.34 -5.66 24.76
N THR A 260 -10.33 -6.42 25.86
CA THR A 260 -10.86 -5.95 27.16
C THR A 260 -10.06 -4.74 27.67
N TYR A 261 -8.72 -4.79 27.63
CA TYR A 261 -7.88 -3.65 28.00
C TYR A 261 -8.24 -2.39 27.19
N PHE A 262 -8.38 -2.52 25.87
CA PHE A 262 -8.73 -1.39 25.02
C PHE A 262 -10.12 -0.83 25.32
N ARG A 263 -11.13 -1.69 25.48
CA ARG A 263 -12.50 -1.25 25.84
C ARG A 263 -12.52 -0.42 27.11
N GLU A 264 -11.78 -0.84 28.13
CA GLU A 264 -11.83 -0.21 29.44
C GLU A 264 -10.93 1.03 29.57
N ARG A 265 -9.84 1.12 28.81
CA ARG A 265 -8.79 2.13 29.05
C ARG A 265 -8.46 3.04 27.88
N GLU A 266 -8.58 2.56 26.64
CA GLU A 266 -8.14 3.29 25.45
C GLU A 266 -9.31 3.75 24.58
N CYS A 267 -10.38 2.97 24.53
CA CYS A 267 -11.58 3.28 23.75
C CYS A 267 -12.30 4.48 24.34
N LEU A 268 -12.58 5.46 23.47
CA LEU A 268 -13.38 6.61 23.83
C LEU A 268 -14.88 6.27 23.72
N PRO A 269 -15.77 6.96 24.47
CA PRO A 269 -17.19 6.60 24.55
C PRO A 269 -17.97 6.58 23.22
N TYR A 270 -17.43 7.20 22.17
CA TYR A 270 -18.02 7.26 20.83
C TYR A 270 -17.44 6.24 19.85
N MET A 271 -16.40 5.51 20.25
CA MET A 271 -15.78 4.47 19.45
C MET A 271 -16.59 3.18 19.56
N LYS A 272 -16.56 2.37 18.49
CA LYS A 272 -17.05 1.01 18.56
C LYS A 272 -16.07 0.11 19.30
N ASP A 273 -16.56 -1.05 19.72
CA ASP A 273 -15.73 -2.09 20.31
C ASP A 273 -14.53 -2.43 19.42
N PRO A 274 -13.34 -2.61 20.02
CA PRO A 274 -12.14 -2.95 19.28
C PRO A 274 -12.31 -4.33 18.64
N ILE A 275 -11.58 -4.54 17.54
CA ILE A 275 -11.58 -5.78 16.78
C ILE A 275 -10.21 -6.44 16.91
N GLY A 276 -10.20 -7.74 17.16
CA GLY A 276 -9.01 -8.58 17.17
C GLY A 276 -8.84 -9.25 15.82
N LEU A 277 -7.63 -9.25 15.28
CA LEU A 277 -7.27 -9.95 14.06
C LEU A 277 -6.03 -10.79 14.33
N ILE A 278 -6.18 -12.10 14.27
CA ILE A 278 -5.08 -13.06 14.39
C ILE A 278 -4.70 -13.49 12.98
N ILE A 279 -3.46 -13.24 12.56
CA ILE A 279 -2.95 -13.66 11.26
C ILE A 279 -1.96 -14.80 11.50
N CYS A 280 -2.34 -16.01 11.08
CA CYS A 280 -1.58 -17.23 11.34
C CYS A 280 -1.18 -17.95 10.05
N LYS A 281 -0.19 -18.84 10.12
CA LYS A 281 0.30 -19.57 8.94
C LYS A 281 -0.73 -20.53 8.36
N GLU A 282 -1.50 -21.17 9.23
CA GLU A 282 -2.54 -22.14 8.86
C GLU A 282 -3.70 -22.04 9.85
N LYS A 283 -4.95 -22.13 9.38
CA LYS A 283 -6.13 -22.23 10.24
C LYS A 283 -6.97 -23.47 9.95
N ASN A 284 -7.56 -24.07 10.99
CA ASN A 284 -8.62 -25.07 10.84
C ASN A 284 -9.95 -24.41 11.20
N SER A 285 -10.90 -24.40 10.26
CA SER A 285 -12.17 -23.70 10.42
C SER A 285 -13.01 -24.20 11.60
N ASP A 286 -12.99 -25.51 11.90
CA ASP A 286 -13.73 -26.09 13.02
C ASP A 286 -13.10 -25.67 14.34
N GLU A 287 -11.78 -25.78 14.45
CA GLU A 287 -11.01 -25.37 15.62
C GLU A 287 -11.20 -23.87 15.93
N VAL A 288 -11.16 -23.03 14.89
CA VAL A 288 -11.44 -21.59 15.00
C VAL A 288 -12.88 -21.33 15.45
N HIS A 289 -13.86 -22.02 14.86
CA HIS A 289 -15.27 -21.84 15.22
C HIS A 289 -15.52 -22.17 16.70
N TYR A 290 -15.00 -23.30 17.19
CA TYR A 290 -15.16 -23.69 18.59
C TYR A 290 -14.36 -22.83 19.56
N ALA A 291 -13.18 -22.34 19.18
CA ALA A 291 -12.39 -21.45 20.01
C ALA A 291 -13.00 -20.05 20.15
N LEU A 292 -13.59 -19.51 19.07
CA LEU A 292 -14.19 -18.18 19.07
C LEU A 292 -15.52 -18.15 19.84
N GLY A 293 -16.39 -19.16 19.66
CA GLY A 293 -17.68 -19.21 20.35
C GLY A 293 -18.49 -17.92 20.19
N ARG A 294 -18.66 -17.16 21.28
CA ARG A 294 -19.39 -15.86 21.29
C ARG A 294 -18.55 -14.66 20.83
N LEU A 295 -17.23 -14.80 20.73
CA LEU A 295 -16.30 -13.75 20.31
C LEU A 295 -16.17 -13.65 18.79
N SER A 296 -16.95 -14.41 18.02
CA SER A 296 -16.87 -14.48 16.55
C SER A 296 -17.19 -13.15 15.84
N GLU A 297 -17.80 -12.19 16.52
CA GLU A 297 -18.06 -10.86 15.99
C GLU A 297 -16.93 -9.85 16.29
N GLU A 298 -16.01 -10.22 17.20
CA GLU A 298 -14.97 -9.36 17.75
C GLU A 298 -13.56 -9.82 17.39
N ILE A 299 -13.34 -11.13 17.29
CA ILE A 299 -12.04 -11.74 16.96
C ILE A 299 -12.16 -12.48 15.64
N PHE A 300 -11.29 -12.11 14.70
CA PHE A 300 -11.20 -12.70 13.38
C PHE A 300 -9.86 -13.42 13.25
N VAL A 301 -9.88 -14.56 12.55
CA VAL A 301 -8.68 -15.37 12.28
C VAL A 301 -8.49 -15.48 10.78
N ALA A 302 -7.35 -14.98 10.32
CA ALA A 302 -6.95 -15.00 8.93
C ALA A 302 -5.71 -15.87 8.73
N GLU A 303 -5.63 -16.48 7.55
CA GLU A 303 -4.43 -17.20 7.10
C GLU A 303 -3.59 -16.28 6.21
N TYR A 304 -2.27 -16.34 6.30
CA TYR A 304 -1.42 -15.65 5.33
C TYR A 304 -0.78 -16.63 4.34
N SER A 305 -0.78 -16.25 3.07
CA SER A 305 0.03 -16.94 2.05
C SER A 305 1.36 -16.22 1.91
N TYR A 306 2.45 -16.97 2.02
CA TYR A 306 3.80 -16.48 1.81
C TYR A 306 4.59 -17.41 0.91
N TYR A 307 5.09 -16.88 -0.21
CA TYR A 307 6.00 -17.58 -1.09
C TYR A 307 7.40 -17.53 -0.52
N LEU A 308 7.83 -18.62 0.12
CA LEU A 308 9.23 -18.85 0.39
C LEU A 308 9.86 -19.29 -0.93
N PRO A 309 10.71 -18.47 -1.58
CA PRO A 309 11.33 -18.92 -2.80
C PRO A 309 12.25 -20.10 -2.43
N ALA A 310 11.86 -21.30 -2.84
CA ALA A 310 12.65 -22.50 -2.59
C ALA A 310 14.09 -22.22 -3.04
N LYS A 311 15.09 -22.70 -2.29
CA LYS A 311 16.51 -22.53 -2.63
C LYS A 311 16.83 -22.89 -4.10
N LYS A 312 16.05 -23.81 -4.69
CA LYS A 312 16.09 -24.20 -6.11
C LYS A 312 15.49 -23.18 -7.09
N GLU A 313 14.49 -22.41 -6.66
CA GLU A 313 13.90 -21.36 -7.49
C GLU A 313 14.61 -20.01 -7.36
N LEU A 314 15.22 -19.70 -6.23
CA LEU A 314 16.24 -18.65 -6.16
C LEU A 314 17.41 -18.98 -7.08
N LEU A 315 17.83 -20.25 -7.19
CA LEU A 315 18.79 -20.67 -8.21
C LEU A 315 18.25 -20.45 -9.62
N ASN A 316 16.97 -20.72 -9.90
CA ASN A 316 16.40 -20.47 -11.24
C ASN A 316 16.15 -18.99 -11.55
N HIS A 317 15.84 -18.15 -10.55
CA HIS A 317 15.68 -16.69 -10.70
C HIS A 317 17.03 -15.96 -10.72
N VAL A 318 18.02 -16.44 -9.95
CA VAL A 318 19.41 -15.98 -10.06
C VAL A 318 20.04 -16.47 -11.36
N ASN A 319 19.69 -17.65 -11.87
CA ASN A 319 20.13 -18.11 -13.20
C ASN A 319 19.34 -17.46 -14.36
N SER A 320 18.15 -16.91 -14.11
CA SER A 320 17.43 -16.09 -15.11
C SER A 320 17.86 -14.62 -15.10
N PHE A 321 18.44 -14.13 -13.99
CA PHE A 321 19.05 -12.79 -13.87
C PHE A 321 20.59 -12.76 -13.91
N SER A 322 21.26 -13.90 -13.92
CA SER A 322 22.65 -14.12 -14.36
C SER A 322 22.58 -15.24 -15.38
N VAL A 323 22.26 -14.95 -16.64
CA VAL A 323 23.30 -14.87 -17.68
C VAL A 323 22.93 -13.76 -18.70
N HIS A 324 23.30 -12.51 -18.43
CA HIS A 324 24.00 -11.79 -19.49
C HIS A 324 25.40 -12.38 -19.53
N ASP A 325 25.54 -13.45 -20.32
CA ASP A 325 26.82 -13.86 -20.88
C ASP A 325 27.28 -12.64 -21.69
N THR A 326 28.03 -11.75 -21.05
CA THR A 326 28.73 -10.63 -21.71
C THR A 326 29.77 -11.12 -22.72
N THR A 327 29.89 -12.44 -22.87
CA THR A 327 30.73 -13.15 -23.84
C THR A 327 30.07 -13.34 -25.21
N LEU A 328 28.73 -13.22 -25.32
CA LEU A 328 27.99 -13.45 -26.56
C LEU A 328 27.19 -12.24 -27.02
N THR A 329 27.38 -11.83 -28.27
CA THR A 329 26.50 -10.83 -28.89
C THR A 329 25.07 -11.36 -29.00
N PRO A 330 24.03 -10.49 -29.00
CA PRO A 330 22.64 -10.92 -29.15
C PRO A 330 22.38 -11.80 -30.39
N ARG A 331 23.18 -11.58 -31.46
CA ARG A 331 23.15 -12.42 -32.67
C ARG A 331 23.71 -13.82 -32.41
N GLN A 332 24.89 -13.94 -31.79
CA GLN A 332 25.49 -15.24 -31.46
C GLN A 332 24.58 -16.06 -30.54
N ALA A 333 23.97 -15.42 -29.53
CA ALA A 333 23.02 -16.08 -28.63
C ALA A 333 21.79 -16.62 -29.37
N ARG A 334 21.27 -15.87 -30.36
CA ARG A 334 20.16 -16.32 -31.21
C ARG A 334 20.57 -17.47 -32.13
N THR A 335 21.72 -17.37 -32.78
CA THR A 335 22.23 -18.40 -33.71
C THR A 335 22.51 -19.72 -32.98
N ILE A 336 23.12 -19.68 -31.80
CA ILE A 336 23.38 -20.89 -30.99
C ILE A 336 22.07 -21.59 -30.61
N LYS A 337 21.05 -20.84 -30.16
CA LYS A 337 19.73 -21.41 -29.81
C LYS A 337 19.04 -22.09 -31.01
N SER A 338 19.33 -21.67 -32.23
CA SER A 338 18.79 -22.28 -33.45
C SER A 338 19.60 -23.47 -33.98
N LEU A 339 20.76 -23.75 -33.41
CA LEU A 339 21.59 -24.89 -33.80
C LEU A 339 21.18 -26.15 -33.01
N PRO A 340 21.14 -27.33 -33.65
CA PRO A 340 20.81 -28.57 -32.97
C PRO A 340 21.89 -28.98 -31.96
N ILE A 341 21.51 -29.10 -30.69
CA ILE A 341 22.42 -29.37 -29.54
C ILE A 341 23.19 -30.69 -29.71
N ASP A 342 22.55 -31.72 -30.27
CA ASP A 342 23.12 -33.07 -30.37
C ASP A 342 23.84 -33.35 -31.70
N LYS A 343 23.90 -32.39 -32.63
CA LYS A 343 24.50 -32.60 -33.96
C LYS A 343 25.74 -31.75 -34.19
N THR A 344 26.70 -32.32 -34.92
CA THR A 344 27.83 -31.56 -35.45
C THR A 344 27.38 -30.70 -36.63
N PHE A 345 27.85 -29.47 -36.72
CA PHE A 345 27.54 -28.54 -37.80
C PHE A 345 28.82 -27.99 -38.44
N THR A 346 28.76 -27.64 -39.72
CA THR A 346 29.88 -27.02 -40.45
C THR A 346 29.80 -25.50 -40.37
N ILE A 347 30.87 -24.83 -40.78
CA ILE A 347 30.84 -23.36 -40.93
C ILE A 347 29.78 -22.88 -41.94
N HIS A 348 29.49 -23.70 -42.97
CA HIS A 348 28.48 -23.38 -43.96
C HIS A 348 27.07 -23.40 -43.33
N ASP A 349 26.82 -24.33 -42.42
CA ASP A 349 25.55 -24.42 -41.69
C ASP A 349 25.37 -23.22 -40.76
N TYR A 350 26.42 -22.86 -40.02
CA TYR A 350 26.42 -21.66 -39.17
C TYR A 350 26.15 -20.39 -39.98
N LYS A 351 26.83 -20.23 -41.12
CA LYS A 351 26.66 -19.11 -42.05
C LYS A 351 25.21 -19.00 -42.54
N LYS A 352 24.62 -20.13 -42.94
CA LYS A 352 23.25 -20.19 -43.46
C LYS A 352 22.21 -19.79 -42.39
N ILE A 353 22.43 -20.20 -41.15
CA ILE A 353 21.53 -19.91 -40.02
C ILE A 353 21.70 -18.47 -39.53
N ALA A 354 22.93 -17.99 -39.43
CA ALA A 354 23.23 -16.63 -38.99
C ALA A 354 22.94 -15.56 -40.06
N GLY A 355 22.90 -15.93 -41.34
CA GLY A 355 22.67 -15.00 -42.46
C GLY A 355 23.84 -14.03 -42.70
N ILE A 356 25.08 -14.45 -42.45
CA ILE A 356 26.28 -13.59 -42.50
C ILE A 356 27.33 -14.09 -43.50
N SER A 357 28.41 -13.31 -43.70
CA SER A 357 29.53 -13.73 -44.55
C SER A 357 30.29 -14.90 -43.94
N GLU A 358 31.02 -15.66 -44.75
CA GLU A 358 31.84 -16.77 -44.24
C GLU A 358 33.00 -16.26 -43.36
N ALA A 359 33.58 -15.10 -43.67
CA ALA A 359 34.62 -14.47 -42.85
C ALA A 359 34.09 -14.08 -41.46
N THR A 360 32.86 -13.54 -41.40
CA THR A 360 32.20 -13.22 -40.12
C THR A 360 31.83 -14.49 -39.36
N SER A 361 31.40 -15.54 -40.06
CA SER A 361 31.11 -16.85 -39.44
C SER A 361 32.35 -17.47 -38.80
N ARG A 362 33.54 -17.31 -39.42
CA ARG A 362 34.82 -17.79 -38.85
C ARG A 362 35.18 -17.04 -37.57
N ARG A 363 35.00 -15.71 -37.56
CA ARG A 363 35.25 -14.90 -36.37
C ARG A 363 34.30 -15.29 -35.24
N ASP A 364 32.99 -15.33 -35.53
CA ASP A 364 31.99 -15.72 -34.54
C ASP A 364 32.31 -17.11 -33.96
N LEU A 365 32.62 -18.13 -34.78
CA LEU A 365 32.93 -19.47 -34.29
C LEU A 365 34.22 -19.55 -33.48
N ASN A 366 35.24 -18.74 -33.79
CA ASN A 366 36.46 -18.67 -32.98
C ASN A 366 36.18 -18.05 -31.61
N ASP A 367 35.37 -17.00 -31.55
CA ASP A 367 34.95 -16.38 -30.28
C ASP A 367 34.15 -17.39 -29.45
N LEU A 368 33.25 -18.14 -30.09
CA LEU A 368 32.47 -19.21 -29.43
C LEU A 368 33.34 -20.36 -28.92
N LEU A 369 34.41 -20.73 -29.65
CA LEU A 369 35.39 -21.72 -29.22
C LEU A 369 36.18 -21.25 -27.99
N GLN A 370 36.64 -19.99 -28.00
CA GLN A 370 37.39 -19.42 -26.88
C GLN A 370 36.54 -19.32 -25.62
N ASN A 371 35.25 -19.01 -25.78
CA ASN A 371 34.28 -18.93 -24.68
C ASN A 371 33.72 -20.31 -24.27
N GLY A 372 34.24 -21.41 -24.84
CA GLY A 372 33.85 -22.78 -24.49
C GLY A 372 32.43 -23.18 -24.91
N LYS A 373 31.74 -22.36 -25.70
CA LYS A 373 30.33 -22.57 -26.09
C LYS A 373 30.17 -23.58 -27.22
N VAL A 374 31.22 -23.77 -28.02
CA VAL A 374 31.30 -24.82 -29.03
C VAL A 374 32.64 -25.54 -28.91
N THR A 375 32.69 -26.80 -29.33
CA THR A 375 33.92 -27.59 -29.46
C THR A 375 34.20 -27.86 -30.93
N ARG A 376 35.48 -27.83 -31.31
CA ARG A 376 35.92 -28.11 -32.69
C ARG A 376 36.39 -29.55 -32.80
N GLN A 377 35.86 -30.28 -33.76
CA GLN A 377 36.29 -31.64 -34.11
C GLN A 377 36.84 -31.67 -35.55
N GLY A 378 38.02 -32.28 -35.72
CA GLY A 378 38.70 -32.39 -37.01
C GLY A 378 39.60 -31.19 -37.38
N HIS A 379 40.40 -31.38 -38.43
CA HIS A 379 41.33 -30.37 -38.97
C HIS A 379 41.18 -30.23 -40.50
N GLY A 380 41.40 -29.02 -41.01
CA GLY A 380 41.28 -28.71 -42.44
C GLY A 380 39.84 -28.70 -42.95
N LYS A 381 39.61 -29.28 -44.15
CA LYS A 381 38.31 -29.28 -44.85
C LYS A 381 37.19 -30.05 -44.14
N ASN A 382 37.54 -30.92 -43.18
CA ASN A 382 36.58 -31.72 -42.40
C ASN A 382 36.35 -31.14 -40.99
N THR A 383 36.53 -29.82 -40.82
CA THR A 383 36.29 -29.18 -39.53
C THR A 383 34.79 -29.07 -39.27
N VAL A 384 34.32 -29.71 -38.19
CA VAL A 384 32.94 -29.60 -37.69
C VAL A 384 32.94 -29.10 -36.25
N TYR A 385 31.83 -28.49 -35.85
CA TYR A 385 31.63 -27.91 -34.53
C TYR A 385 30.45 -28.59 -33.83
N LYS A 386 30.53 -28.75 -32.52
CA LYS A 386 29.42 -29.23 -31.68
C LYS A 386 29.16 -28.21 -30.57
N ILE A 387 27.90 -27.95 -30.24
CA ILE A 387 27.55 -27.10 -29.09
C ILE A 387 28.01 -27.82 -27.81
N SER A 388 28.68 -27.11 -26.91
CA SER A 388 29.04 -27.64 -25.60
C SER A 388 27.79 -27.68 -24.71
N GLU A 389 27.49 -28.84 -24.10
CA GLU A 389 26.47 -28.92 -23.05
C GLU A 389 26.89 -28.01 -21.89
N SER A 390 26.07 -27.02 -21.56
CA SER A 390 26.26 -26.09 -20.43
C SER A 390 25.17 -26.25 -19.40
#